data_AF-A0A819NHK5-F1
#
_entry.id   AF-A0A819NHK5-F1
#
_cell.length_a   1.000
_cell.length_b   1.000
_cell.length_c   1.000
_cell.angle_alpha   90.00
_cell.angle_beta   90.00
_cell.angle_gamma   90.00
#
_symmetry.space_group_name_H-M   'P 1'
#
loop_
_entity.id
_entity.type
_entity.pdbx_description
1 polymer ?
#
loop_
_entity_poly.entity_id
_entity_poly.type
_entity_poly.pdbx_seq_one_letter_code
_entity_poly.pdbx_strand_id
1 'polypeptide(L)'
;MEESESRQVYQNVCIASQYKIIDYTYDAVVIGAGGAGLRTAFGLSAAGFKTAVISKLFPTRSHTVAAQAGINAALGNMEEDDWRWYMYDTVKGSDWLGDQDAIHYMTEQAPRAVIEVRLLIVLIFVYYDVDDTIFS
;
A
#
# COMPACT_ATOMS: atom_id res chain seq x y z
N MET A 1 -20.82 27.90 -28.44
CA MET A 1 -19.85 27.27 -27.51
C MET A 1 -20.58 26.64 -26.30
N GLU A 2 -21.69 27.20 -25.82
CA GLU A 2 -22.53 26.60 -24.75
C GLU A 2 -23.34 25.35 -25.16
N GLU A 3 -23.66 25.21 -26.46
CA GLU A 3 -24.50 24.10 -26.97
C GLU A 3 -23.75 22.75 -27.07
N SER A 4 -22.42 22.79 -27.08
CA SER A 4 -21.56 21.58 -27.05
C SER A 4 -21.33 21.04 -25.65
N GLU A 5 -21.24 21.91 -24.64
CA GLU A 5 -21.07 21.49 -23.23
C GLU A 5 -22.35 20.85 -22.68
N SER A 6 -23.51 21.41 -23.04
CA SER A 6 -24.81 20.84 -22.65
C SER A 6 -25.01 19.43 -23.23
N ARG A 7 -24.65 19.18 -24.50
CA ARG A 7 -24.67 17.83 -25.09
C ARG A 7 -23.74 16.83 -24.40
N GLN A 8 -22.54 17.25 -24.01
CA GLN A 8 -21.59 16.42 -23.26
C GLN A 8 -22.15 16.03 -21.88
N VAL A 9 -22.80 16.97 -21.19
CA VAL A 9 -23.45 16.72 -19.89
C VAL A 9 -24.62 15.73 -20.06
N TYR A 10 -25.47 15.91 -21.07
CA TYR A 10 -26.55 14.96 -21.36
C TYR A 10 -26.02 13.56 -21.71
N GLN A 11 -24.94 13.45 -22.49
CA GLN A 11 -24.30 12.17 -22.77
C GLN A 11 -23.76 11.50 -21.50
N ASN A 12 -23.13 12.25 -20.61
CA ASN A 12 -22.61 11.73 -19.34
C ASN A 12 -23.74 11.26 -18.40
N VAL A 13 -24.88 11.97 -18.35
CA VAL A 13 -26.07 11.58 -17.58
C VAL A 13 -26.73 10.32 -18.16
N CYS A 14 -26.85 10.23 -19.48
CA CYS A 14 -27.41 9.07 -20.17
C CYS A 14 -26.58 7.80 -19.93
N ILE A 15 -25.25 7.89 -19.98
CA ILE A 15 -24.34 6.77 -19.69
C ILE A 15 -24.47 6.35 -18.21
N ALA A 16 -24.52 7.29 -17.28
CA ALA A 16 -24.68 6.99 -15.85
C ALA A 16 -26.00 6.26 -15.53
N SER A 17 -27.10 6.56 -16.25
CA SER A 17 -28.40 5.90 -16.01
C SER A 17 -28.48 4.43 -16.44
N GLN A 18 -27.57 3.95 -17.30
CA GLN A 18 -27.58 2.55 -17.78
C GLN A 18 -26.91 1.57 -16.81
N TYR A 19 -26.13 2.05 -15.85
CA TYR A 19 -25.42 1.20 -14.90
C TYR A 19 -26.10 1.24 -13.53
N LYS A 20 -26.34 0.06 -12.96
CA LYS A 20 -26.82 -0.04 -11.58
C LYS A 20 -25.71 0.41 -10.63
N ILE A 21 -25.93 1.53 -9.95
CA ILE A 21 -25.04 2.04 -8.91
C ILE A 21 -25.32 1.27 -7.61
N ILE A 22 -24.27 0.86 -6.91
CA ILE A 22 -24.35 0.18 -5.62
C ILE A 22 -23.51 0.98 -4.62
N ASP A 23 -24.17 1.47 -3.58
CA ASP A 23 -23.53 2.25 -2.51
C ASP A 23 -23.13 1.35 -1.34
N TYR A 24 -21.94 1.59 -0.80
CA TYR A 24 -21.44 0.94 0.40
C TYR A 24 -20.87 1.97 1.37
N THR A 25 -21.08 1.76 2.67
CA THR A 25 -20.57 2.64 3.72
C THR A 25 -19.48 1.95 4.54
N TYR A 26 -18.34 2.62 4.64
CA TYR A 26 -17.13 2.22 5.35
C TYR A 26 -16.49 3.44 6.01
N ASP A 27 -15.69 3.22 7.05
CA ASP A 27 -14.96 4.30 7.74
C ASP A 27 -13.73 4.73 6.93
N ALA A 28 -13.10 3.77 6.24
CA ALA A 28 -11.97 4.01 5.36
C ALA A 28 -12.01 3.10 4.13
N VAL A 29 -11.52 3.62 3.00
CA VAL A 29 -11.38 2.88 1.75
C VAL A 29 -9.93 2.95 1.29
N VAL A 30 -9.29 1.80 1.14
CA VAL A 30 -7.93 1.65 0.62
C VAL A 30 -8.02 1.18 -0.83
N ILE A 31 -7.40 1.93 -1.74
CA ILE A 31 -7.35 1.60 -3.17
C ILE A 31 -5.96 1.04 -3.50
N GLY A 32 -5.92 -0.26 -3.82
CA GLY A 32 -4.72 -1.03 -4.10
C GLY A 32 -4.41 -2.05 -3.01
N ALA A 33 -4.18 -3.30 -3.42
CA ALA A 33 -3.84 -4.41 -2.52
C ALA A 33 -2.37 -4.87 -2.68
N GLY A 34 -1.46 -3.91 -2.89
CA GLY A 34 -0.01 -4.15 -2.80
C GLY A 34 0.48 -4.12 -1.35
N GLY A 35 1.80 -4.22 -1.13
CA GLY A 35 2.37 -4.27 0.23
C GLY A 35 1.95 -3.09 1.11
N ALA A 36 1.98 -1.86 0.56
CA ALA A 36 1.53 -0.66 1.26
C ALA A 36 0.03 -0.72 1.59
N GLY A 37 -0.82 -1.03 0.62
CA GLY A 37 -2.27 -1.04 0.79
C GLY A 37 -2.75 -2.11 1.78
N LEU A 38 -2.18 -3.32 1.72
CA LEU A 38 -2.47 -4.37 2.69
C LEU A 38 -2.02 -3.98 4.10
N ARG A 39 -0.83 -3.36 4.23
CA ARG A 39 -0.34 -2.89 5.54
C ARG A 39 -1.22 -1.78 6.11
N THR A 40 -1.67 -0.84 5.28
CA THR A 40 -2.60 0.23 5.68
C THR A 40 -3.95 -0.36 6.11
N ALA A 41 -4.51 -1.27 5.31
CA ALA A 41 -5.79 -1.90 5.62
C ALA A 41 -5.75 -2.71 6.93
N PHE A 42 -4.65 -3.44 7.16
CA PHE A 42 -4.43 -4.13 8.41
C PHE A 42 -4.34 -3.17 9.60
N GLY A 43 -3.57 -2.08 9.47
CA GLY A 43 -3.45 -1.08 10.54
C GLY A 43 -4.78 -0.41 10.90
N LEU A 44 -5.59 -0.06 9.88
CA LEU A 44 -6.92 0.51 10.08
C LEU A 44 -7.88 -0.49 10.74
N SER A 45 -7.88 -1.74 10.28
CA SER A 45 -8.70 -2.81 10.85
C SER A 45 -8.30 -3.12 12.30
N ALA A 46 -7.00 -3.18 12.60
CA ALA A 46 -6.48 -3.38 13.95
C ALA A 46 -6.82 -2.24 14.91
N ALA A 47 -6.96 -1.01 14.39
CA ALA A 47 -7.46 0.14 15.14
C ALA A 47 -9.00 0.17 15.27
N GLY A 48 -9.72 -0.83 14.74
CA GLY A 48 -11.17 -1.00 14.87
C GLY A 48 -12.00 -0.32 13.77
N PHE A 49 -11.37 0.22 12.72
CA PHE A 49 -12.09 0.87 11.63
C PHE A 49 -12.61 -0.14 10.60
N LYS A 50 -13.86 0.02 10.19
CA LYS A 50 -14.45 -0.76 9.10
C LYS A 50 -13.83 -0.32 7.77
N THR A 51 -12.88 -1.11 7.30
CA THR A 51 -12.03 -0.76 6.15
C THR A 51 -12.36 -1.61 4.92
N ALA A 52 -12.58 -0.98 3.77
CA ALA A 52 -12.69 -1.66 2.49
C ALA A 52 -11.37 -1.59 1.73
N VAL A 53 -10.95 -2.70 1.11
CA VAL A 53 -9.79 -2.73 0.20
C VAL A 53 -10.29 -3.04 -1.21
N ILE A 54 -10.02 -2.13 -2.14
CA ILE A 54 -10.43 -2.27 -3.53
C ILE A 54 -9.18 -2.43 -4.39
N SER A 55 -9.11 -3.50 -5.16
CA SER A 55 -7.99 -3.75 -6.07
C SER A 55 -8.48 -4.30 -7.39
N LYS A 56 -7.86 -3.85 -8.48
CA LYS A 56 -8.09 -4.37 -9.83
C LYS A 56 -7.55 -5.79 -10.00
N LEU A 57 -6.46 -6.11 -9.30
CA LEU A 57 -5.77 -7.40 -9.36
C LEU A 57 -5.94 -8.14 -8.04
N PHE A 58 -5.88 -9.46 -8.11
CA PHE A 58 -5.77 -10.28 -6.90
C PHE A 58 -4.50 -9.86 -6.12
N PRO A 59 -4.55 -9.74 -4.77
CA PRO A 59 -3.48 -9.10 -3.99
C PRO A 59 -2.07 -9.65 -4.24
N THR A 60 -1.93 -10.98 -4.41
CA THR A 60 -0.64 -11.63 -4.67
C THR A 60 -0.08 -11.41 -6.08
N ARG A 61 -0.86 -10.79 -6.98
CA ARG A 61 -0.43 -10.38 -8.32
C ARG A 61 -0.13 -8.87 -8.42
N SER A 62 -0.08 -8.17 -7.29
CA SER A 62 0.40 -6.80 -7.26
C SER A 62 1.88 -6.73 -7.63
N HIS A 63 2.35 -5.61 -8.20
CA HIS A 63 3.75 -5.48 -8.64
C HIS A 63 4.76 -5.56 -7.49
N THR A 64 4.31 -5.42 -6.23
CA THR A 64 5.15 -5.68 -5.04
C THR A 64 5.68 -7.11 -5.03
N VAL A 65 4.99 -8.09 -5.64
CA VAL A 65 5.46 -9.49 -5.73
C VAL A 65 6.74 -9.64 -6.58
N ALA A 66 6.97 -8.70 -7.50
CA ALA A 66 8.14 -8.71 -8.37
C ALA A 66 9.37 -8.06 -7.71
N ALA A 67 9.22 -7.48 -6.50
CA ALA A 67 10.35 -6.93 -5.77
C ALA A 67 11.29 -8.06 -5.32
N GLN A 68 12.49 -8.08 -5.89
CA GLN A 68 13.55 -9.03 -5.55
C GLN A 68 14.58 -8.45 -4.57
N ALA A 69 14.73 -7.11 -4.59
CA ALA A 69 15.57 -6.41 -3.63
C ALA A 69 14.92 -6.48 -2.23
N GLY A 70 15.77 -6.56 -1.21
CA GLY A 70 15.33 -6.53 0.19
C GLY A 70 14.77 -5.16 0.61
N ILE A 71 14.42 -5.06 1.88
CA ILE A 71 13.99 -3.80 2.50
C ILE A 71 15.16 -3.24 3.30
N ASN A 72 15.56 -2.00 3.02
CA ASN A 72 16.64 -1.33 3.73
C ASN A 72 16.18 -0.89 5.12
N ALA A 73 16.92 -1.28 6.15
CA ALA A 73 16.73 -0.82 7.52
C ALA A 73 18.02 -0.96 8.32
N ALA A 74 18.33 0.06 9.13
CA ALA A 74 19.48 0.08 10.01
C ALA A 74 19.26 -0.85 11.22
N LEU A 75 19.35 -2.15 11.00
CA LEU A 75 19.13 -3.19 12.02
C LEU A 75 20.41 -3.52 12.80
N GLY A 76 21.58 -3.15 12.29
CA GLY A 76 22.87 -3.45 12.93
C GLY A 76 23.22 -4.95 12.98
N ASN A 77 22.63 -5.80 12.13
CA ASN A 77 22.78 -7.26 12.21
C ASN A 77 24.11 -7.79 11.66
N MET A 78 24.75 -7.06 10.74
CA MET A 78 26.00 -7.47 10.07
C MET A 78 27.19 -6.64 10.57
N GLU A 79 26.96 -5.36 10.79
CA GLU A 79 27.90 -4.38 11.35
C GLU A 79 27.11 -3.35 12.17
N GLU A 80 27.78 -2.55 12.98
CA GLU A 80 27.15 -1.46 13.72
C GLU A 80 26.53 -0.46 12.71
N ASP A 81 25.30 -0.04 12.94
CA ASP A 81 24.53 0.78 12.00
C ASP A 81 23.67 1.80 12.76
N ASP A 82 23.54 3.01 12.22
CA ASP A 82 22.74 4.11 12.76
C ASP A 82 21.77 4.60 11.67
N TRP A 83 20.49 4.76 12.03
CA TRP A 83 19.46 5.27 11.12
C TRP A 83 19.82 6.64 10.52
N ARG A 84 20.64 7.44 11.19
CA ARG A 84 21.14 8.73 10.70
C ARG A 84 22.06 8.58 9.49
N TRP A 85 22.83 7.50 9.42
CA TRP A 85 23.67 7.20 8.26
C TRP A 85 22.78 6.85 7.06
N TYR A 86 21.74 6.06 7.30
CA TYR A 86 20.73 5.77 6.29
C TYR A 86 19.96 7.04 5.83
N MET A 87 19.65 7.95 6.76
CA MET A 87 19.05 9.26 6.44
C MET A 87 19.98 10.07 5.54
N TYR A 88 21.27 10.17 5.89
CA TYR A 88 22.26 10.90 5.10
C TYR A 88 22.35 10.37 3.66
N ASP A 89 22.46 9.05 3.51
CA ASP A 89 22.53 8.41 2.19
C ASP A 89 21.25 8.62 1.37
N THR A 90 20.08 8.64 2.03
CA THR A 90 18.81 8.89 1.36
C THR A 90 18.68 10.34 0.91
N VAL A 91 19.05 11.32 1.75
CA VAL A 91 19.03 12.74 1.39
C VAL A 91 20.00 13.00 0.24
N LYS A 92 21.23 12.49 0.33
CA LYS A 92 22.24 12.61 -0.72
C LYS A 92 21.80 11.91 -2.01
N GLY A 93 21.23 10.71 -1.91
CA GLY A 93 20.73 9.94 -3.05
C GLY A 93 19.53 10.59 -3.75
N SER A 94 18.74 11.38 -3.01
CA SER A 94 17.64 12.19 -3.57
C SER A 94 18.09 13.48 -4.26
N ASP A 95 19.41 13.73 -4.35
CA ASP A 95 19.99 14.98 -4.85
C ASP A 95 19.46 16.22 -4.09
N TRP A 96 19.23 16.07 -2.78
CA TRP A 96 18.68 17.09 -1.89
C TRP A 96 17.26 17.58 -2.22
N LEU A 97 16.57 16.91 -3.15
CA LEU A 97 15.18 17.23 -3.51
C LEU A 97 14.16 16.49 -2.65
N GLY A 98 14.59 15.48 -1.90
CA GLY A 98 13.71 14.75 -0.99
C GLY A 98 13.36 15.56 0.25
N ASP A 99 12.12 15.43 0.71
CA ASP A 99 11.67 16.07 1.94
C ASP A 99 12.35 15.42 3.15
N GLN A 100 13.11 16.20 3.90
CA GLN A 100 13.97 15.67 4.95
C GLN A 100 13.16 15.21 6.17
N ASP A 101 11.97 15.77 6.40
CA ASP A 101 11.09 15.34 7.49
C ASP A 101 10.53 13.93 7.25
N ALA A 102 10.12 13.63 6.02
CA ALA A 102 9.61 12.35 5.58
C ALA A 102 10.73 11.31 5.53
N ILE A 103 11.91 11.70 5.05
CA ILE A 103 13.10 10.83 5.04
C ILE A 103 13.53 10.51 6.47
N HIS A 104 13.53 11.50 7.37
CA HIS A 104 13.83 11.29 8.79
C HIS A 104 12.87 10.26 9.40
N TYR A 105 11.56 10.47 9.25
CA TYR A 105 10.56 9.55 9.77
C TYR A 105 10.70 8.15 9.17
N MET A 106 10.91 8.05 7.85
CA MET A 106 11.08 6.77 7.16
C MET A 106 12.29 5.99 7.71
N THR A 107 13.43 6.65 7.86
CA THR A 107 14.69 6.00 8.26
C THR A 107 14.72 5.63 9.74
N GLU A 108 14.16 6.47 10.62
CA GLU A 108 14.02 6.17 12.06
C GLU A 108 13.04 5.01 12.28
N GLN A 109 11.93 4.94 11.53
CA GLN A 109 10.92 3.89 11.70
C GLN A 109 11.28 2.57 10.97
N ALA A 110 12.23 2.60 10.03
CA ALA A 110 12.57 1.44 9.19
C ALA A 110 12.94 0.17 9.99
N PRO A 111 13.78 0.21 11.06
CA PRO A 111 14.12 -0.99 11.83
C PRO A 111 12.88 -1.67 12.43
N ARG A 112 11.98 -0.88 13.01
CA ARG A 112 10.73 -1.38 13.62
C ARG A 112 9.79 -1.97 12.57
N ALA A 113 9.64 -1.28 11.43
CA ALA A 113 8.79 -1.73 10.33
C ALA A 113 9.26 -3.06 9.73
N VAL A 114 10.57 -3.26 9.57
CA VAL A 114 11.12 -4.52 9.03
C VAL A 114 10.89 -5.70 9.98
N ILE A 115 11.04 -5.48 11.29
CA ILE A 115 10.74 -6.50 12.30
C ILE A 115 9.26 -6.90 12.25
N GLU A 116 8.36 -5.92 12.14
CA GLU A 116 6.93 -6.16 12.06
C GLU A 116 6.54 -6.93 10.78
N VAL A 117 7.08 -6.54 9.63
CA VAL A 117 6.83 -7.23 8.35
C VAL A 117 7.37 -8.66 8.37
N ARG A 118 8.54 -8.89 8.98
CA ARG A 118 9.10 -10.25 9.13
C ARG A 118 8.14 -11.18 9.87
N LEU A 119 7.51 -10.69 10.93
CA LEU A 119 6.54 -11.48 11.71
C LEU A 119 5.25 -11.73 10.93
N LEU A 120 4.79 -10.76 10.15
CA LEU A 120 3.56 -10.86 9.36
C LEU A 120 3.70 -11.73 8.10
N ILE A 121 4.81 -11.63 7.37
CA ILE A 121 5.05 -12.39 6.13
C ILE A 121 5.10 -13.89 6.41
N VAL A 122 5.71 -14.32 7.53
CA VAL A 122 5.73 -15.75 7.90
C VAL A 122 4.31 -16.26 8.17
N LEU A 123 3.45 -15.46 8.79
CA LEU A 123 2.07 -15.87 9.08
C LEU A 123 1.22 -15.95 7.80
N ILE A 124 1.38 -15.00 6.88
CA ILE A 124 0.59 -14.92 5.65
C ILE A 124 0.99 -16.04 4.67
N PHE A 125 2.27 -16.35 4.50
CA PHE A 125 2.70 -17.46 3.63
C PHE A 125 2.24 -18.82 4.16
N VAL A 126 2.25 -19.05 5.49
CA VAL A 126 1.79 -20.32 6.07
C VAL A 126 0.28 -20.51 5.90
N TYR A 127 -0.53 -19.44 5.91
CA TYR A 127 -1.97 -19.56 5.71
C TYR A 127 -2.36 -19.84 4.25
N TYR A 128 -1.66 -19.25 3.27
CA TYR A 128 -2.01 -19.46 1.86
C TYR A 128 -1.60 -20.83 1.30
N ASP A 129 -0.63 -21.52 1.91
CA ASP A 129 -0.25 -22.89 1.51
C ASP A 129 -1.27 -23.95 2.00
N VAL A 130 -2.20 -23.59 2.89
CA VAL A 130 -3.23 -24.51 3.42
C VAL A 130 -4.55 -24.43 2.63
N ASP A 131 -4.80 -23.34 1.90
CA ASP A 131 -6.10 -23.08 1.25
C ASP A 131 -6.17 -23.43 -0.25
N ASP A 132 -5.09 -23.96 -0.85
CA ASP A 132 -5.10 -24.47 -2.23
C ASP A 132 -5.93 -25.78 -2.41
N THR A 133 -6.67 -26.21 -1.38
CA THR A 133 -7.55 -27.39 -1.43
C THR A 133 -9.05 -27.08 -1.57
N ILE A 134 -9.47 -25.81 -1.63
CA ILE A 134 -10.91 -25.45 -1.69
C ILE A 134 -11.21 -24.68 -2.98
N PHE A 135 -10.96 -25.31 -4.13
CA PHE A 135 -11.71 -25.07 -5.38
C PHE A 135 -11.59 -26.34 -6.25
N SER A 136 -12.42 -27.33 -5.91
CA SER A 136 -12.88 -28.41 -6.80
C SER A 136 -14.37 -28.64 -6.58
#